data_AF-R1G9N2-F1
#
_entry.id   AF-R1G9N2-F1
#
_cell.length_a   1.000
_cell.length_b   1.000
_cell.length_c   1.000
_cell.angle_alpha   90.00
_cell.angle_beta   90.00
_cell.angle_gamma   90.00
#
_symmetry.space_group_name_H-M   'P 1'
#
loop_
_entity.id
_entity.type
_entity.pdbx_description
1 polymer ?
#
loop_
_entity_poly.entity_id
_entity_poly.type
_entity_poly.pdbx_seq_one_letter_code
_entity_poly.pdbx_strand_id
1 'polypeptide(L)' 'MGKTDVISVRIDKNLKEKAKELGINIKEVVEKALKEEIAKRKAEKIKKLAEKLSELMKDVTPEEFTRLVKETRYER' A
#
# COMPACT_ATOMS: atom_id res chain seq x y z
N MET A 1 6.59 -22.31 -11.70
CA MET A 1 7.21 -21.01 -12.00
C MET A 1 6.15 -19.93 -11.80
N GLY A 2 6.35 -18.95 -10.92
CA GLY A 2 5.40 -17.84 -10.77
C GLY A 2 5.33 -16.99 -12.04
N LYS A 3 4.20 -16.32 -12.29
CA LYS A 3 4.02 -15.42 -13.43
C LYS A 3 4.97 -14.22 -13.30
N THR A 4 5.81 -13.99 -14.30
CA THR A 4 6.76 -12.86 -14.35
C THR A 4 6.48 -12.01 -15.58
N ASP A 5 6.54 -10.69 -15.43
CA ASP A 5 6.45 -9.73 -16.52
C ASP A 5 7.76 -8.92 -16.63
N VAL A 6 8.10 -8.48 -17.84
CA VAL A 6 9.31 -7.68 -18.10
C VAL A 6 8.96 -6.20 -18.04
N ILE A 7 9.78 -5.43 -17.32
CA ILE A 7 9.74 -3.96 -17.33
C ILE A 7 10.98 -3.40 -18.02
N SER A 8 10.79 -2.42 -18.89
CA SER A 8 11.88 -1.67 -19.55
C SER A 8 11.92 -0.26 -19.00
N VAL A 9 13.02 0.08 -18.31
CA VAL A 9 13.21 1.40 -17.69
C VAL A 9 14.57 1.95 -18.11
N ARG A 10 14.61 3.24 -18.45
CA ARG A 10 15.87 3.95 -18.72
C ARG A 10 16.51 4.34 -17.40
N ILE A 11 17.78 3.97 -17.23
CA ILE A 11 18.60 4.36 -16.08
C ILE A 11 19.91 4.97 -16.57
N ASP A 12 20.59 5.68 -15.68
CA ASP A 12 21.94 6.18 -15.92
C ASP A 12 22.89 5.01 -16.29
N LYS A 13 23.70 5.21 -17.33
CA LYS A 13 24.60 4.18 -17.85
C LYS A 13 25.67 3.81 -16.81
N ASN A 14 26.25 4.80 -16.13
CA ASN A 14 27.28 4.58 -15.12
C ASN A 14 26.69 3.81 -13.93
N LEU A 15 25.44 4.08 -13.56
CA LEU A 15 24.76 3.34 -12.49
C LEU A 15 24.62 1.85 -12.84
N LYS A 16 24.19 1.56 -14.07
CA LYS A 16 24.07 0.17 -14.55
C LYS A 16 25.43 -0.54 -14.58
N GLU A 17 26.45 0.15 -15.07
CA GLU A 17 27.81 -0.38 -15.16
C GLU A 17 28.40 -0.64 -13.78
N LYS A 18 28.29 0.31 -12.85
CA LYS A 18 28.76 0.14 -11.48
C LYS A 18 28.04 -1.00 -10.76
N ALA A 19 26.73 -1.11 -10.92
CA ALA A 19 25.97 -2.22 -10.36
C ALA A 19 26.47 -3.57 -10.88
N LYS A 20 26.81 -3.65 -12.18
CA LYS A 20 27.37 -4.86 -12.78
C LYS A 20 28.78 -5.15 -12.27
N GLU A 21 29.66 -4.16 -12.18
CA GLU A 21 31.02 -4.30 -11.62
C GLU A 21 31.01 -4.84 -10.19
N LEU A 22 30.05 -4.36 -9.39
CA LEU A 22 29.90 -4.75 -7.98
C LEU A 22 29.10 -6.06 -7.79
N GLY A 23 28.68 -6.73 -8.88
CA GLY A 23 27.90 -7.96 -8.80
C GLY A 23 26.49 -7.79 -8.22
N ILE A 24 25.93 -6.58 -8.27
CA ILE A 24 24.60 -6.30 -7.73
C ILE A 24 23.52 -6.92 -8.62
N ASN A 25 22.62 -7.68 -8.00
CA ASN A 25 21.44 -8.22 -8.66
C ASN A 25 20.38 -7.13 -8.86
N ILE A 26 20.41 -6.48 -10.03
CA ILE A 26 19.48 -5.39 -10.38
C ILE A 26 18.02 -5.83 -10.26
N LYS A 27 17.68 -7.06 -10.64
CA LYS A 27 16.32 -7.59 -10.52
C LYS A 27 15.84 -7.57 -9.08
N GLU A 28 16.65 -8.11 -8.16
CA GLU A 28 16.31 -8.20 -6.74
C GLU A 28 16.16 -6.80 -6.12
N VAL A 29 17.07 -5.87 -6.45
CA VAL A 29 16.98 -4.48 -6.01
C VAL A 29 15.68 -3.83 -6.47
N VAL A 30 15.34 -3.98 -7.75
CA VAL A 30 14.12 -3.39 -8.32
C VAL A 30 12.86 -4.03 -7.74
N GLU A 31 12.82 -5.37 -7.61
CA GLU A 31 11.69 -6.07 -7.00
C GLU A 31 11.47 -5.66 -5.54
N LYS A 32 12.56 -5.55 -4.76
CA LYS A 32 12.48 -5.12 -3.36
C LYS A 32 11.97 -3.68 -3.27
N ALA A 33 12.55 -2.75 -4.02
CA ALA A 33 12.12 -1.36 -4.04
C ALA A 33 10.64 -1.21 -4.43
N LEU A 34 10.18 -1.96 -5.44
CA LEU A 34 8.77 -1.96 -5.84
C LEU A 34 7.86 -2.50 -4.73
N LYS A 35 8.23 -3.60 -4.06
CA LYS A 35 7.45 -4.17 -2.95
C LYS A 35 7.33 -3.20 -1.79
N GLU A 36 8.44 -2.59 -1.39
CA GLU A 36 8.47 -1.61 -0.29
C GLU A 36 7.60 -0.39 -0.62
N GLU A 37 7.73 0.16 -1.82
CA GLU A 37 6.95 1.34 -2.23
C GLU A 37 5.45 1.01 -2.34
N ILE A 38 5.08 -0.20 -2.80
CA ILE A 38 3.69 -0.66 -2.78
C ILE A 38 3.17 -0.76 -1.34
N ALA A 39 3.95 -1.35 -0.43
CA ALA A 39 3.56 -1.50 0.97
C ALA A 39 3.33 -0.13 1.62
N LYS A 40 4.25 0.81 1.39
CA LYS A 40 4.14 2.20 1.84
C LYS A 40 2.85 2.86 1.33
N ARG A 41 2.58 2.79 0.02
CA ARG A 41 1.36 3.37 -0.58
C ARG A 41 0.07 2.73 -0.06
N LYS A 42 0.09 1.43 0.25
CA LYS A 42 -1.04 0.76 0.89
C LYS A 42 -1.26 1.27 2.31
N ALA A 43 -0.21 1.40 3.10
CA ALA A 43 -0.29 1.94 4.46
C ALA A 43 -0.80 3.39 4.47
N GLU A 44 -0.30 4.24 3.58
CA GLU A 44 -0.78 5.63 3.43
C GLU A 44 -2.26 5.70 3.05
N LYS A 45 -2.74 4.81 2.17
CA LYS A 45 -4.18 4.73 1.84
C LYS A 45 -5.03 4.33 3.05
N ILE A 46 -4.60 3.32 3.81
CA ILE A 46 -5.31 2.88 5.02
C ILE A 46 -5.35 4.02 6.04
N LYS A 47 -4.22 4.70 6.26
CA LYS A 47 -4.14 5.84 7.17
C LYS A 47 -5.12 6.96 6.77
N LYS A 48 -5.13 7.36 5.49
CA LYS A 48 -6.06 8.38 4.99
C LYS A 48 -7.53 7.97 5.14
N LEU A 49 -7.85 6.70 4.93
CA LEU A 49 -9.20 6.18 5.14
C LEU A 49 -9.59 6.20 6.62
N ALA A 50 -8.68 5.82 7.50
CA ALA A 50 -8.91 5.86 8.95
C ALA A 50 -9.08 7.30 9.47
N GLU A 51 -8.26 8.24 8.99
CA GLU A 51 -8.40 9.68 9.30
C GLU A 51 -9.77 10.20 8.84
N LYS A 52 -10.15 9.93 7.60
CA LYS A 52 -11.47 10.31 7.08
C LYS A 52 -12.61 9.69 7.87
N LEU A 53 -12.50 8.41 8.25
CA LEU A 53 -13.51 7.75 9.08
C LEU A 53 -13.59 8.39 10.47
N SER A 54 -12.46 8.70 11.08
CA SER A 54 -12.39 9.36 12.38
C SER A 54 -13.02 10.76 12.34
N GLU A 55 -12.84 11.51 11.25
CA GLU A 55 -13.49 12.81 11.05
C GLU A 55 -15.02 12.67 10.91
N LEU A 56 -15.48 11.70 10.12
CA LEU A 56 -16.91 11.45 9.92
C LEU A 56 -17.62 10.93 11.18
N MET A 57 -16.90 10.18 12.01
CA MET A 57 -17.42 9.57 13.24
C MET A 57 -17.16 10.43 14.48
N LYS A 58 -16.62 11.65 14.32
CA LYS A 58 -16.17 12.49 15.43
C LYS A 58 -17.26 12.75 16.49
N ASP A 59 -18.51 12.85 16.05
CA ASP A 59 -19.66 13.15 16.90
C ASP A 59 -20.53 11.90 17.19
N VAL A 60 -20.09 10.70 16.80
CA VAL A 60 -20.84 9.45 16.99
C VAL A 60 -20.22 8.65 18.13
N THR A 61 -21.02 8.32 19.15
CA THR A 61 -20.54 7.46 20.24
C THR A 61 -20.63 5.96 19.87
N PRO A 62 -19.81 5.09 20.48
CA PRO A 62 -19.90 3.65 20.29
C PRO A 62 -21.31 3.10 20.61
N GLU A 63 -21.98 3.63 21.63
CA GLU A 63 -23.32 3.23 22.04
C GLU A 63 -24.36 3.58 20.99
N GLU A 64 -24.29 4.80 20.43
CA GLU A 64 -25.19 5.26 19.38
C GLU A 64 -25.01 4.46 18.09
N PHE A 65 -23.76 4.23 17.68
CA PHE A 65 -23.47 3.38 16.53
C PHE A 65 -24.00 1.95 16.71
N THR A 66 -23.78 1.36 17.89
CA THR A 66 -24.26 0.01 18.21
C THR A 66 -25.79 -0.07 18.20
N ARG A 67 -26.47 0.95 18.73
CA ARG A 67 -27.93 1.06 18.71
C ARG A 67 -28.45 1.09 17.27
N LEU A 68 -27.93 2.00 16.44
CA LEU A 68 -28.34 2.15 15.04
C LEU A 68 -28.12 0.87 14.22
N VAL A 69 -26.98 0.18 14.42
CA VAL A 69 -26.68 -1.09 13.74
C VAL A 69 -27.65 -2.20 14.17
N LYS A 70 -28.03 -2.25 15.45
CA LYS A 70 -29.02 -3.21 15.95
C LYS A 70 -30.40 -2.90 15.38
N GLU A 71 -30.85 -1.65 15.47
CA GLU A 71 -32.15 -1.20 14.93
C GLU A 71 -32.28 -1.59 13.44
N THR A 72 -31.28 -1.26 12.62
CA THR A 72 -31.27 -1.62 11.18
C THR A 72 -31.35 -3.13 10.92
N ARG A 73 -30.82 -3.96 11.83
CA ARG A 73 -30.83 -5.44 11.70
C ARG A 73 -32.21 -6.04 11.96
N TYR A 74 -32.99 -5.44 12.86
CA TYR A 74 -34.31 -5.93 13.26
C TYR A 74 -35.46 -5.28 12.47
N GLU A 75 -35.15 -4.35 11.57
CA GLU A 75 -36.10 -3.72 10.64
C GLU A 75 -36.40 -4.54 9.36
N ARG A 76 -35.94 -5.79 9.27
CA ARG A 76 -36.27 -6.73 8.18
C ARG A 76 -36.95 -7.99 8.68
#